data_AF-A0AAN7P3D9-F1
#
_entry.id   AF-A0AAN7P3D9-F1
#
_cell.length_a   1.000
_cell.length_b   1.000
_cell.length_c   1.000
_cell.angle_alpha   90.00
_cell.angle_beta   90.00
_cell.angle_gamma   90.00
#
_symmetry.space_group_name_H-M   'P 1'
#
loop_
_entity.id
_entity.type
_entity.pdbx_description
1 polymer ?
#
loop_
_entity_poly.entity_id
_entity_poly.type
_entity_poly.pdbx_seq_one_letter_code
_entity_poly.pdbx_strand_id
1 'polypeptide(L)'
;MFNIKNFLHSQNYLQIIFRCASKKTSGSTRNDIKSTVKKHRGWKRQDQEFVQSGTLLVIQRTLRFHPGLNVGMGRNGTLFAKIPGTVVITCEKTDPNWEHKWVQRHYTGREHTSFYKKYYNIIPKPQHQNFKLIDTI
;
A
#
# COMPACT_ATOMS: atom_id res chain seq x y z
N MET A 1 14.01 90.50 -28.82
CA MET A 1 14.23 90.58 -27.36
C MET A 1 13.16 89.75 -26.66
N PHE A 2 13.59 88.69 -25.96
CA PHE A 2 12.87 87.96 -24.91
C PHE A 2 11.62 87.14 -25.32
N ASN A 3 11.41 85.90 -24.89
CA ASN A 3 12.19 84.97 -24.08
C ASN A 3 11.55 83.59 -24.25
N ILE A 4 12.27 82.63 -24.83
CA ILE A 4 11.84 81.23 -24.90
C ILE A 4 12.18 80.60 -23.56
N LYS A 5 11.27 80.65 -22.59
CA LYS A 5 11.34 79.83 -21.37
C LYS A 5 9.94 79.48 -20.84
N ASN A 6 9.15 78.80 -21.65
CA ASN A 6 8.10 77.91 -21.13
C ASN A 6 8.62 76.48 -21.15
N PHE A 7 9.69 76.23 -20.40
CA PHE A 7 10.02 74.87 -19.99
C PHE A 7 9.01 74.51 -18.90
N LEU A 8 8.14 73.56 -19.25
CA LEU A 8 7.18 72.92 -18.36
C LEU A 8 7.84 72.58 -17.02
N HIS A 9 7.62 73.43 -16.01
CA HIS A 9 7.92 73.04 -14.64
C HIS A 9 6.73 72.23 -14.14
N SER A 10 6.67 70.99 -14.63
CA SER A 10 5.94 69.92 -13.96
C SER A 10 6.61 69.71 -12.60
N GLN A 11 6.23 70.48 -11.59
CA GLN A 11 6.30 70.01 -10.21
C GLN A 11 5.05 69.17 -9.95
N ASN A 12 4.90 68.12 -10.77
CA ASN A 12 4.11 66.99 -10.36
C ASN A 12 4.87 66.38 -9.20
N TYR A 13 4.38 66.69 -8.01
CA TYR A 13 4.68 66.06 -6.73
C TYR A 13 5.33 64.70 -6.94
N LEU A 14 6.65 64.63 -6.80
CA LEU A 14 7.29 63.39 -6.42
C LEU A 14 6.92 63.17 -4.95
N GLN A 15 5.64 62.89 -4.71
CA GLN A 15 5.24 62.10 -3.57
C GLN A 15 5.95 60.78 -3.82
N ILE A 16 7.14 60.63 -3.22
CA ILE A 16 7.82 59.35 -3.15
C ILE A 16 6.84 58.49 -2.37
N ILE A 17 5.95 57.79 -3.07
CA ILE A 17 5.08 56.79 -2.46
C ILE A 17 6.03 55.67 -2.11
N PHE A 18 6.63 55.78 -0.93
CA PHE A 18 7.41 54.72 -0.35
C PHE A 18 6.42 53.61 -0.01
N ARG A 19 6.10 52.77 -1.00
CA ARG A 19 5.36 51.53 -0.74
C ARG A 19 6.33 50.60 -0.06
N CYS A 20 6.42 50.70 1.27
CA CYS A 20 6.87 49.57 2.08
C CYS A 20 5.99 48.38 1.66
N ALA A 21 6.58 47.37 1.04
CA ALA A 21 5.93 46.07 1.02
C ALA A 21 5.71 45.69 2.48
N SER A 22 4.45 45.49 2.89
CA SER A 22 4.15 44.86 4.17
C SER A 22 4.95 43.56 4.25
N LYS A 23 5.55 43.33 5.43
CA LYS A 23 6.48 42.24 5.75
C LYS A 23 6.22 41.02 4.87
N LYS A 24 7.26 40.51 4.20
CA LYS A 24 7.23 39.14 3.66
C LYS A 24 7.17 38.18 4.85
N THR A 25 5.99 37.95 5.40
CA THR A 25 5.74 36.80 6.27
C THR A 25 5.72 35.60 5.33
N SER A 26 6.86 34.95 5.15
CA SER A 26 6.85 33.61 4.57
C SER A 26 5.93 32.77 5.44
N GLY A 27 4.88 32.18 4.85
CA GLY A 27 3.90 31.39 5.58
C GLY A 27 4.58 30.32 6.43
N SER A 28 4.03 30.04 7.61
CA SER A 28 4.49 28.91 8.41
C SER A 28 4.42 27.65 7.56
N THR A 29 5.48 26.85 7.49
CA THR A 29 5.35 25.45 7.07
C THR A 29 4.66 24.68 8.19
N ARG A 30 3.39 24.98 8.44
CA ARG A 30 2.56 24.17 9.32
C ARG A 30 2.14 22.91 8.58
N ASN A 31 3.13 22.17 8.10
CA ASN A 31 2.99 20.75 7.83
C ASN A 31 2.93 20.09 9.21
N ASP A 32 1.78 20.22 9.89
CA ASP A 32 1.48 19.37 11.03
C ASP A 32 1.55 17.94 10.50
N ILE A 33 2.68 17.27 10.72
CA ILE A 33 2.82 15.85 10.47
C ILE A 33 1.81 15.22 11.42
N LYS A 34 0.64 14.89 10.89
CA LYS A 34 -0.27 13.92 11.50
C LYS A 34 0.44 12.58 11.36
N SER A 35 1.42 12.36 12.24
CA SER A 35 2.18 11.12 12.36
C SER A 35 1.14 10.01 12.52
N THR A 36 0.88 9.32 11.41
CA THR A 36 -0.12 8.27 11.41
C THR A 36 0.50 7.11 12.17
N VAL A 37 -0.19 6.64 13.20
CA VAL A 37 0.25 5.49 14.00
C VAL A 37 0.62 4.33 13.07
N LYS A 38 1.75 3.69 13.36
CA LYS A 38 2.25 2.56 12.57
C LYS A 38 1.19 1.47 12.54
N LYS A 39 0.83 1.03 11.34
CA LYS A 39 -0.26 0.04 11.14
C LYS A 39 0.19 -1.42 11.35
N HIS A 40 1.43 -1.64 11.83
CA HIS A 40 2.05 -2.95 12.09
C HIS A 40 1.86 -3.99 10.97
N ARG A 41 1.85 -3.53 9.72
CA ARG A 41 1.73 -4.36 8.51
C ARG A 41 3.05 -5.06 8.25
N GLY A 42 2.98 -6.24 7.64
CA GLY A 42 4.13 -7.04 7.28
C GLY A 42 3.85 -8.52 7.39
N TRP A 43 4.94 -9.27 7.25
CA TRP A 43 4.99 -10.72 7.40
C TRP A 43 4.85 -11.10 8.88
N LYS A 44 3.99 -12.06 9.19
CA LYS A 44 3.77 -12.57 10.56
C LYS A 44 4.29 -14.00 10.77
N ARG A 45 4.19 -14.89 9.78
CA ARG A 45 4.61 -16.30 9.89
C ARG A 45 5.52 -16.74 8.76
N GLN A 46 6.76 -17.08 9.07
CA GLN A 46 7.85 -17.33 8.11
C GLN A 46 7.68 -18.67 7.37
N ASP A 47 8.54 -18.90 6.38
CA ASP A 47 8.62 -20.19 5.70
C ASP A 47 8.99 -21.31 6.69
N GLN A 48 8.46 -22.51 6.47
CA GLN A 48 8.60 -23.68 7.33
C GLN A 48 8.04 -23.56 8.75
N GLU A 49 7.28 -22.51 9.05
CA GLU A 49 6.66 -22.34 10.36
C GLU A 49 5.35 -23.14 10.46
N PHE A 50 5.14 -23.84 11.59
CA PHE A 50 3.86 -24.51 11.85
C PHE A 50 2.81 -23.50 12.33
N VAL A 51 1.65 -23.52 11.69
CA VAL A 51 0.53 -22.61 11.99
C VAL A 51 -0.75 -23.39 12.25
N GLN A 52 -1.60 -22.85 13.13
CA GLN A 52 -2.96 -23.34 13.35
C GLN A 52 -3.92 -22.71 12.35
N SER A 53 -5.10 -23.31 12.15
CA SER A 53 -6.17 -22.67 11.38
C SER A 53 -6.54 -21.29 11.96
N GLY A 54 -6.86 -20.34 11.09
CA GLY A 54 -7.16 -18.95 11.44
C GLY A 54 -5.95 -18.06 11.70
N THR A 55 -4.74 -18.62 11.76
CA THR A 55 -3.52 -17.83 12.04
C THR A 55 -3.24 -16.83 10.92
N LEU A 56 -2.95 -15.57 11.29
CA LEU A 56 -2.55 -14.53 10.35
C LEU A 56 -1.13 -14.81 9.81
N LEU A 57 -0.99 -14.86 8.49
CA LEU A 57 0.29 -15.09 7.80
C LEU A 57 0.96 -13.77 7.41
N VAL A 58 0.20 -12.89 6.78
CA VAL A 58 0.69 -11.59 6.28
C VAL A 58 -0.42 -10.55 6.38
N ILE A 59 -0.07 -9.37 6.88
CA ILE A 59 -0.93 -8.18 6.80
C ILE A 59 -0.30 -7.21 5.81
N GLN A 60 -0.89 -7.06 4.62
CA GLN A 60 -0.33 -6.24 3.55
C GLN A 60 -1.28 -5.11 3.13
N ARG A 61 -0.77 -4.13 2.39
CA ARG A 61 -1.58 -3.05 1.78
C ARG A 61 -1.70 -3.24 0.27
N THR A 62 -0.58 -3.57 -0.37
CA THR A 62 -0.49 -3.99 -1.76
C THR A 62 -0.30 -5.51 -1.80
N LEU A 63 -0.69 -6.14 -2.90
CA LEU A 63 -0.50 -7.59 -3.14
C LEU A 63 0.97 -7.92 -3.43
N ARG A 64 1.76 -8.02 -2.36
CA ARG A 64 3.12 -8.57 -2.45
C ARG A 64 3.09 -10.09 -2.46
N PHE A 65 2.22 -10.67 -1.65
CA PHE A 65 2.04 -12.11 -1.49
C PHE A 65 0.64 -12.53 -1.90
N HIS A 66 0.55 -13.69 -2.54
CA HIS A 66 -0.70 -14.27 -3.04
C HIS A 66 -1.14 -15.44 -2.16
N PRO A 67 -2.47 -15.65 -2.04
CA PRO A 67 -2.98 -16.87 -1.43
C PRO A 67 -2.74 -18.06 -2.37
N GLY A 68 -2.13 -19.12 -1.87
CA GLY A 68 -2.03 -20.40 -2.54
C GLY A 68 -2.87 -21.46 -1.83
N LEU A 69 -2.35 -22.70 -1.76
CA LEU A 69 -3.04 -23.85 -1.20
C LEU A 69 -3.36 -23.64 0.29
N ASN A 70 -4.62 -23.90 0.68
CA ASN A 70 -5.11 -23.80 2.06
C ASN A 70 -4.94 -22.42 2.72
N VAL A 71 -4.81 -21.36 1.93
CA VAL A 71 -4.71 -19.98 2.41
C VAL A 71 -5.95 -19.19 2.00
N GLY A 72 -6.45 -18.37 2.93
CA GLY A 72 -7.53 -17.41 2.70
C GLY A 72 -6.99 -16.00 2.55
N MET A 73 -7.76 -15.15 1.87
CA MET A 73 -7.47 -13.72 1.74
C MET A 73 -8.67 -12.90 2.20
N GLY A 74 -8.44 -12.00 3.16
CA GLY A 74 -9.45 -11.05 3.64
C GLY A 74 -9.65 -9.87 2.68
N ARG A 75 -10.73 -9.09 2.89
CA ARG A 75 -11.07 -7.91 2.08
C ARG A 75 -9.95 -6.87 1.99
N ASN A 76 -9.14 -6.76 3.03
CA ASN A 76 -8.00 -5.85 3.13
C ASN A 76 -6.67 -6.44 2.59
N GLY A 77 -6.70 -7.62 1.96
CA GLY A 77 -5.55 -8.31 1.40
C GLY A 77 -4.71 -9.10 2.41
N THR A 78 -5.18 -9.21 3.66
CA THR A 78 -4.54 -10.03 4.71
C THR A 78 -4.66 -11.51 4.38
N LEU A 79 -3.56 -12.25 4.53
CA LEU A 79 -3.53 -13.71 4.33
C LEU A 79 -3.64 -14.43 5.67
N PHE A 80 -4.43 -15.50 5.71
CA PHE A 80 -4.63 -16.33 6.89
C PHE A 80 -4.69 -17.82 6.54
N ALA A 81 -4.33 -18.66 7.50
CA ALA A 81 -4.37 -20.11 7.38
C ALA A 81 -5.80 -20.64 7.42
N LYS A 82 -6.21 -21.51 6.49
CA LYS A 82 -7.50 -22.21 6.57
C LYS A 82 -7.42 -23.51 7.35
N ILE A 83 -6.28 -24.19 7.31
CA ILE A 83 -6.04 -25.52 7.89
C ILE A 83 -4.73 -25.46 8.70
N PRO A 84 -4.56 -26.23 9.79
CA PRO A 84 -3.27 -26.34 10.45
C PRO A 84 -2.23 -27.04 9.57
N GLY A 85 -0.99 -26.55 9.58
CA GLY A 85 0.06 -27.12 8.75
C GLY A 85 1.34 -26.29 8.76
N THR A 86 2.28 -26.67 7.90
CA THR A 86 3.54 -25.96 7.72
C THR A 86 3.41 -24.97 6.57
N VAL A 87 3.84 -23.73 6.81
CA VAL A 87 3.89 -22.68 5.79
C VAL A 87 4.98 -22.99 4.77
N VAL A 88 4.65 -22.91 3.49
CA VAL A 88 5.61 -23.02 2.38
C VAL A 88 5.40 -21.85 1.43
N ILE A 89 6.47 -21.14 1.10
CA ILE A 89 6.44 -19.99 0.20
C ILE A 89 7.08 -20.36 -1.13
N THR A 90 6.29 -20.34 -2.19
CA THR A 90 6.73 -20.64 -3.55
C THR A 90 6.72 -19.39 -4.42
N CYS A 91 7.49 -19.40 -5.50
CA CYS A 91 7.44 -18.38 -6.53
C CYS A 91 6.78 -18.99 -7.77
N GLU A 92 5.53 -18.63 -8.03
CA GLU A 92 4.72 -19.25 -9.08
C GLU A 92 4.27 -18.21 -10.11
N LYS A 93 4.03 -18.69 -11.33
CA LYS A 93 3.43 -17.89 -12.40
C LYS A 93 2.01 -17.53 -11.96
N THR A 94 1.67 -16.25 -12.06
CA THR A 94 0.38 -15.72 -11.64
C THR A 94 -0.55 -15.58 -12.83
N ASP A 95 -1.61 -16.39 -12.85
CA ASP A 95 -2.70 -16.28 -13.82
C ASP A 95 -3.99 -15.89 -13.07
N PRO A 96 -4.21 -14.58 -12.82
CA PRO A 96 -5.34 -14.12 -12.04
C PRO A 96 -6.61 -14.06 -12.89
N ASN A 97 -7.79 -14.16 -12.26
CA ASN A 97 -9.04 -13.88 -12.97
C ASN A 97 -9.12 -12.37 -13.29
N TRP A 98 -8.90 -12.01 -14.55
CA TRP A 98 -8.91 -10.63 -15.05
C TRP A 98 -10.29 -9.95 -14.99
N GLU A 99 -11.38 -10.72 -14.92
CA GLU A 99 -12.73 -10.15 -14.77
C GLU A 99 -12.97 -9.62 -13.35
N HIS A 100 -12.20 -10.12 -12.37
CA HIS A 100 -12.38 -9.73 -10.99
C HIS A 100 -11.89 -8.30 -10.75
N LYS A 101 -12.80 -7.41 -10.33
CA LYS A 101 -12.51 -5.97 -10.08
C LYS A 101 -11.28 -5.72 -9.22
N TRP A 102 -11.00 -6.60 -8.27
CA TRP A 102 -9.83 -6.46 -7.39
C TRP A 102 -8.51 -6.76 -8.12
N VAL A 103 -8.52 -7.72 -9.06
CA VAL A 103 -7.36 -8.03 -9.90
C VAL A 103 -7.08 -6.85 -10.81
N GLN A 104 -8.11 -6.34 -11.50
CA GLN A 104 -8.00 -5.14 -12.34
C GLN A 104 -7.35 -4.00 -11.54
N ARG A 105 -7.87 -3.68 -10.34
CA ARG A 105 -7.33 -2.61 -9.49
C ARG A 105 -5.82 -2.75 -9.18
N HIS A 106 -5.30 -3.97 -8.98
CA HIS A 106 -3.90 -4.18 -8.61
C HIS A 106 -2.98 -4.44 -9.78
N TYR A 107 -3.53 -4.87 -10.92
CA TYR A 107 -2.77 -5.37 -12.08
C TYR A 107 -3.12 -4.67 -13.39
N THR A 108 -3.81 -3.52 -13.36
CA THR A 108 -4.07 -2.69 -14.54
C THR A 108 -2.79 -2.52 -15.37
N GLY A 109 -2.85 -2.85 -16.66
CA GLY A 109 -1.72 -2.70 -17.59
C GLY A 109 -0.72 -3.87 -17.61
N ARG A 110 -1.03 -5.01 -16.98
CA ARG A 110 -0.20 -6.24 -17.02
C ARG A 110 -0.88 -7.46 -17.64
N GLU A 111 -1.99 -7.26 -18.34
CA GLU A 111 -2.92 -8.32 -18.78
C GLU A 111 -2.29 -9.39 -19.68
N HIS A 112 -1.43 -8.96 -20.59
CA HIS A 112 -0.79 -9.85 -21.57
C HIS A 112 0.64 -10.27 -21.18
N THR A 113 1.09 -9.90 -19.99
CA THR A 113 2.44 -10.23 -19.52
C THR A 113 2.36 -11.33 -18.46
N SER A 114 3.09 -12.42 -18.67
CA SER A 114 3.31 -13.39 -17.60
C SER A 114 4.16 -12.76 -16.50
N PHE A 115 3.70 -12.81 -15.26
CA PHE A 115 4.49 -12.36 -14.11
C PHE A 115 4.42 -13.37 -12.97
N TYR A 116 5.44 -13.35 -12.13
CA TYR A 116 5.58 -14.26 -11.00
C TYR A 116 5.29 -13.54 -9.69
N LYS A 117 4.66 -14.26 -8.76
CA LYS A 117 4.41 -13.79 -7.39
C LYS A 117 4.79 -14.85 -6.38
N LYS A 118 4.95 -14.40 -5.14
CA LYS A 118 5.17 -15.28 -3.99
C LYS A 118 3.83 -15.76 -3.48
N TYR A 119 3.62 -17.06 -3.44
CA TYR A 119 2.41 -17.69 -2.94
C TYR A 119 2.67 -18.27 -1.55
N TYR A 120 1.73 -18.06 -0.63
CA TYR A 120 1.71 -18.80 0.63
C TYR A 120 0.88 -20.06 0.44
N ASN A 121 1.50 -21.19 0.74
CA ASN A 121 0.88 -22.50 0.78
C ASN A 121 0.94 -23.02 2.21
N ILE A 122 -0.08 -23.76 2.64
CA ILE A 122 -0.04 -24.49 3.90
C ILE A 122 -0.18 -25.98 3.59
N ILE A 123 0.86 -26.72 3.94
CA ILE A 123 0.91 -28.16 3.79
C ILE A 123 0.48 -28.78 5.13
N PRO A 124 -0.70 -29.42 5.19
CA PRO A 124 -1.16 -30.07 6.41
C PRO A 124 -0.26 -31.26 6.75
N LYS A 125 -0.22 -31.62 8.04
CA LYS A 125 0.40 -32.88 8.44
C LYS A 125 -0.39 -34.05 7.83
N PRO A 126 0.26 -35.12 7.39
CA PRO A 126 -0.44 -36.29 6.89
C PRO A 126 -1.39 -36.83 7.95
N GLN A 127 -2.61 -37.17 7.53
CA GLN A 127 -3.59 -37.80 8.42
C GLN A 127 -3.06 -39.16 8.86
N HIS A 128 -3.16 -39.48 10.15
CA HIS A 128 -2.80 -40.80 10.64
C HIS A 128 -3.74 -41.86 10.05
N GLN A 129 -3.21 -43.03 9.71
CA GLN A 129 -3.98 -44.15 9.15
C GLN A 129 -4.48 -45.12 10.23
N ASN A 130 -4.37 -44.75 11.50
CA ASN A 130 -4.78 -45.60 12.60
C ASN A 130 -6.30 -45.50 12.79
N PHE A 131 -7.01 -46.55 12.41
CA PHE A 131 -8.44 -46.68 12.65
C PHE A 131 -8.67 -47.49 13.94
N LYS A 132 -9.62 -47.05 14.77
CA LYS A 132 -10.08 -47.81 15.93
C LYS A 132 -11.45 -48.38 15.61
N LEU A 133 -11.60 -49.69 15.75
CA LEU A 133 -12.91 -50.33 15.72
C LEU A 133 -13.67 -49.90 16.99
N ILE A 134 -14.89 -49.38 16.82
CA ILE A 134 -15.69 -48.87 17.94
C ILE A 134 -16.66 -49.96 18.40
N ASP A 135 -17.42 -50.55 17.48
CA ASP A 135 -18.32 -51.67 17.76
C ASP A 135 -18.26 -52.70 16.63
N THR A 136 -18.37 -53.97 16.98
CA THR A 136 -18.66 -55.07 16.05
C THR A 136 -20.17 -55.29 16.00
N ILE A 137 -20.71 -55.42 14.78
CA ILE A 137 -22.12 -55.77 14.53
C ILE A 137 -22.40 -57.18 15.07
#